data_AF-A0A529HID4-F1
#
_entry.id   AF-A0A529HID4-F1
#
_cell.length_a   1.000
_cell.length_b   1.000
_cell.length_c   1.000
_cell.angle_alpha   90.00
_cell.angle_beta   90.00
_cell.angle_gamma   90.00
#
_symmetry.space_group_name_H-M   'P 1'
#
loop_
_entity.id
_entity.type
_entity.pdbx_description
1 polymer ?
#
loop_
_entity_poly.entity_id
_entity_poly.type
_entity_poly.pdbx_seq_one_letter_code
_entity_poly.pdbx_strand_id
1 'polypeptide(L)' 'DDGKAKTQQVSAASTGRILRAVTMRAGPKQKAAAMITVPAKTSVQVISCKKWCQIVYNGKRGWIYKTYIKTGA' A
#
# COMPACT_ATOMS: atom_id res chain seq x y z
N ASP A 1 33.37 -6.89 7.29
CA ASP A 1 33.01 -6.74 5.89
C ASP A 1 31.62 -6.13 5.83
N ASP A 2 31.55 -4.93 5.27
CA ASP A 2 30.47 -3.95 5.39
C ASP A 2 29.44 -4.17 4.27
N GLY A 3 28.33 -4.82 4.62
CA GLY A 3 27.22 -5.13 3.72
C GLY A 3 26.12 -4.07 3.70
N LYS A 4 26.51 -2.80 3.52
CA LYS A 4 25.72 -1.73 2.90
C LYS A 4 24.23 -1.63 3.25
N ALA A 5 23.97 -0.69 4.16
CA ALA A 5 22.70 -0.02 4.37
C ALA A 5 21.85 0.20 3.11
N LYS A 6 20.57 -0.19 3.20
CA LYS A 6 19.45 0.67 2.80
C LYS A 6 18.53 0.88 4.00
N THR A 7 19.08 1.55 5.01
CA THR A 7 18.28 2.26 6.01
C THR A 7 17.51 3.38 5.30
N GLN A 8 16.33 3.72 5.86
CA GLN A 8 15.41 4.81 5.50
C GLN A 8 14.35 4.36 4.46
N GLN A 9 13.10 4.01 4.80
CA GLN A 9 12.18 4.68 5.71
C GLN A 9 10.94 3.77 5.92
N VAL A 10 10.92 2.93 6.97
CA VAL A 10 9.67 2.31 7.46
C VAL A 10 9.06 3.15 8.60
N SER A 11 9.72 4.24 8.99
CA SER A 11 9.43 5.03 10.20
C SER A 11 8.06 5.74 10.26
N ALA A 12 7.19 5.56 9.27
CA ALA A 12 5.79 5.97 9.36
C ALA A 12 4.84 5.09 8.53
N ALA A 13 5.26 3.89 8.12
CA ALA A 13 4.41 3.01 7.33
C ALA A 13 3.62 2.08 8.27
N SER A 14 2.35 2.40 8.52
CA SER A 14 1.44 1.52 9.26
C SER A 14 1.18 0.24 8.47
N THR A 15 1.01 -0.89 9.13
CA THR A 15 0.54 -2.10 8.45
C THR A 15 -0.95 -2.02 8.18
N GLY A 16 -1.35 -2.37 6.95
CA GLY A 16 -2.74 -2.46 6.55
C GLY A 16 -3.06 -3.82 5.96
N ARG A 17 -4.27 -4.31 6.24
CA ARG A 17 -4.76 -5.56 5.69
C ARG A 17 -5.83 -5.29 4.65
N ILE A 18 -5.65 -5.85 3.47
CA ILE A 18 -6.63 -5.80 2.40
C ILE A 18 -7.79 -6.71 2.76
N LEU A 19 -9.01 -6.17 2.78
CA LEU A 19 -10.22 -6.92 3.13
C LEU A 19 -10.79 -7.69 1.94
N ARG A 20 -10.75 -7.08 0.75
CA ARG A 20 -11.28 -7.62 -0.52
C ARG A 20 -10.29 -7.36 -1.64
N ALA A 21 -10.30 -8.23 -2.66
CA ALA A 21 -9.44 -8.06 -3.83
C ALA A 21 -9.67 -6.66 -4.43
N VAL A 22 -8.58 -5.90 -4.57
CA VAL A 22 -8.63 -4.51 -5.01
C VAL A 22 -7.50 -4.25 -5.99
N THR A 23 -7.82 -3.55 -7.06
CA THR A 23 -6.79 -3.09 -7.99
C THR A 23 -6.08 -1.88 -7.40
N MET A 24 -4.81 -2.06 -7.09
CA MET A 24 -3.89 -0.97 -6.77
C MET A 24 -3.67 -0.14 -8.02
N ARG A 25 -3.90 1.16 -7.89
CA ARG A 25 -3.79 2.12 -8.99
C ARG A 25 -2.61 3.04 -8.82
N ALA A 26 -2.17 3.64 -9.91
CA ALA A 26 -1.05 4.58 -9.94
C ALA A 26 -1.32 5.88 -9.15
N GLY A 27 -2.58 6.24 -8.93
CA GLY A 27 -2.95 7.50 -8.27
C GLY A 27 -4.28 7.42 -7.52
N PRO A 28 -4.58 8.41 -6.68
CA PRO A 28 -5.78 8.47 -5.83
C PRO A 28 -7.05 8.87 -6.63
N LYS A 29 -7.30 8.22 -7.76
CA LYS A 29 -8.46 8.47 -8.63
C LYS A 29 -9.02 7.17 -9.19
N GLN A 30 -10.35 7.10 -9.34
CA GLN A 30 -11.02 5.89 -9.86
C GLN A 30 -10.64 5.58 -11.31
N LYS A 31 -10.30 6.60 -12.12
CA LYS A 31 -9.81 6.47 -13.49
C LYS A 31 -8.27 6.42 -13.59
N ALA A 32 -7.55 6.16 -12.49
CA ALA A 32 -6.10 5.97 -12.57
C ALA A 32 -5.78 4.64 -13.22
N ALA A 33 -4.61 4.57 -13.87
CA ALA A 33 -4.09 3.33 -14.42
C ALA A 33 -4.05 2.24 -13.34
N ALA A 34 -4.65 1.09 -13.65
CA ALA A 34 -4.52 -0.13 -12.86
C ALA A 34 -3.08 -0.62 -12.95
N MET A 35 -2.42 -0.83 -11.82
CA MET A 35 -1.04 -1.31 -11.78
C MET A 35 -0.98 -2.81 -11.48
N ILE A 36 -1.60 -3.21 -10.38
CA ILE A 36 -1.60 -4.60 -9.92
C ILE A 36 -2.88 -4.86 -9.13
N THR A 37 -3.41 -6.07 -9.22
CA THR A 37 -4.51 -6.49 -8.36
C THR A 37 -3.93 -7.11 -7.10
N VAL A 38 -4.25 -6.53 -5.94
CA VAL A 38 -3.87 -7.05 -4.64
C VAL A 38 -5.01 -7.94 -4.14
N PRO A 39 -4.75 -9.23 -3.86
CA PRO A 39 -5.79 -10.14 -3.40
C PRO A 39 -6.29 -9.79 -2.00
N ALA A 40 -7.49 -10.25 -1.68
CA ALA A 40 -8.05 -10.15 -0.33
C ALA A 40 -7.13 -10.82 0.71
N LYS A 41 -7.21 -10.38 1.97
CA LYS A 41 -6.43 -10.87 3.12
C LYS A 41 -4.91 -10.64 3.03
N THR A 42 -4.43 -9.93 2.01
CA THR A 42 -3.03 -9.55 1.84
C THR A 42 -2.63 -8.46 2.83
N SER A 43 -1.44 -8.60 3.42
CA SER A 43 -0.82 -7.57 4.23
C SER A 43 0.01 -6.63 3.35
N VAL A 44 -0.19 -5.33 3.51
CA VAL A 44 0.51 -4.27 2.77
C VAL A 44 1.04 -3.23 3.74
N GLN A 45 2.10 -2.52 3.33
CA GLN A 45 2.58 -1.36 4.08
C GLN A 45 1.82 -0.13 3.63
N VAL A 46 1.33 0.68 4.57
CA VAL A 46 0.53 1.88 4.34
C VAL A 46 1.35 3.09 4.69
N ILE A 47 1.73 3.88 3.70
CA ILE A 47 2.52 5.08 3.90
C ILE A 47 1.64 6.24 4.37
N SER A 48 0.47 6.39 3.75
CA SER A 48 -0.48 7.46 4.08
C SER A 48 -1.90 6.99 3.80
N CYS A 49 -2.86 7.44 4.61
CA CYS A 49 -4.26 7.02 4.44
C CYS A 49 -5.17 8.22 4.71
N LYS A 50 -5.73 8.78 3.64
CA LYS A 50 -6.75 9.84 3.72
C LYS A 50 -8.09 9.27 3.22
N LYS A 51 -8.46 9.58 1.98
CA LYS A 51 -9.59 8.96 1.26
C LYS A 51 -9.12 7.75 0.42
N TRP A 52 -7.94 7.92 -0.16
CA TRP A 52 -7.13 6.88 -0.75
C TRP A 52 -5.94 6.64 0.17
N CYS A 53 -5.57 5.38 0.31
CA CYS A 53 -4.44 4.97 1.12
C CYS A 53 -3.32 4.55 0.17
N GLN A 54 -2.19 5.24 0.30
CA GLN A 54 -0.98 4.92 -0.41
C GLN A 54 -0.34 3.72 0.26
N ILE A 55 -0.18 2.66 -0.52
CA ILE A 55 0.39 1.41 -0.06
C ILE A 55 1.64 1.04 -0.84
N VAL A 56 2.50 0.23 -0.22
CA VAL A 56 3.60 -0.45 -0.87
C VAL A 56 3.29 -1.94 -0.88
N TYR A 57 3.31 -2.52 -2.07
CA TYR A 57 3.14 -3.96 -2.28
C TYR A 57 4.17 -4.44 -3.30
N ASN A 58 4.95 -5.48 -2.95
CA ASN A 58 6.06 -6.00 -3.77
C ASN A 58 7.03 -4.91 -4.26
N GLY A 59 7.38 -3.96 -3.38
CA GLY A 59 8.25 -2.82 -3.72
C GLY A 59 7.62 -1.76 -4.63
N LYS A 60 6.37 -1.95 -5.08
CA LYS A 60 5.62 -1.00 -5.89
C LYS A 60 4.72 -0.16 -5.01
N ARG A 61 4.76 1.17 -5.21
CA ARG A 61 3.86 2.12 -4.55
C ARG A 61 2.61 2.30 -5.38
N GLY A 62 1.45 2.29 -4.74
CA GLY A 62 0.20 2.60 -5.39
C GLY A 62 -0.86 3.03 -4.41
N TRP A 63 -2.07 3.22 -4.91
CA TRP A 63 -3.19 3.78 -4.18
C TRP A 63 -4.38 2.83 -4.23
N ILE A 64 -5.01 2.66 -3.07
CA ILE A 64 -6.25 1.90 -2.92
C ILE A 64 -7.26 2.69 -2.10
N TYR A 65 -8.55 2.43 -2.28
CA TYR A 65 -9.58 3.13 -1.52
C TYR A 65 -9.58 2.67 -0.07
N LYS A 66 -9.81 3.58 0.88
CA LYS A 66 -9.82 3.27 2.33
C LYS A 66 -10.77 2.12 2.69
N THR A 67 -11.86 1.92 1.95
CA THR A 67 -12.84 0.84 2.22
C THR A 67 -12.31 -0.57 1.95
N TYR A 68 -11.23 -0.71 1.16
CA TYR A 68 -10.62 -2.00 0.87
C TYR A 68 -9.48 -2.35 1.83
N ILE A 69 -9.03 -1.40 2.65
CA ILE A 69 -7.92 -1.57 3.56
C ILE A 69 -8.33 -1.29 4.99
N LYS A 70 -7.99 -2.22 5.88
CA LYS A 70 -8.08 -2.03 7.32
C LYS A 70 -6.69 -1.75 7.84
N THR A 71 -6.40 -0.49 8.17
CA THR A 71 -5.21 -0.13 8.94
C THR A 71 -5.41 -0.59 10.38
N GLY A 72 -4.51 -1.42 10.89
CA GLY A 72 -4.50 -1.75 12.31
C GLY A 72 -3.99 -0.53 13.09
N ALA A 73 -4.78 -0.08 14.06
CA ALA A 73 -4.27 0.75 15.15
C ALA A 73 -3.41 -0.12 16.06
#